data_AF-A0A1J6JRX0-F1
#
_entry.id   AF-A0A1J6JRX0-F1
#
_cell.length_a   1.000
_cell.length_b   1.000
_cell.length_c   1.000
_cell.angle_alpha   90.00
_cell.angle_beta   90.00
_cell.angle_gamma   90.00
#
_symmetry.space_group_name_H-M   'P 1'
#
loop_
_entity.id
_entity.type
_entity.pdbx_description
1 polymer ?
#
loop_
_entity_poly.entity_id
_entity_poly.type
_entity_poly.pdbx_seq_one_letter_code
_entity_poly.pdbx_strand_id
1 'polypeptide(L)' 'MQADIVATKKNLTEILTSKDVKATLLDLVERNELNRPLLTLLDENIATAHSVNQKQAAEYMEKLRGLVLKYLTV' A
#
# COMPACT_ATOMS: atom_id res chain seq x y z
N MET A 1 15.00 -6.48 -9.26
CA MET A 1 14.54 -5.17 -9.80
C MET A 1 13.19 -5.24 -10.51
N GLN A 2 13.02 -5.87 -11.69
CA GLN A 2 11.68 -5.90 -12.33
C GLN A 2 10.68 -6.83 -11.62
N ALA A 3 11.13 -8.00 -11.15
CA ALA A 3 10.28 -8.94 -10.40
C ALA A 3 9.73 -8.34 -9.10
N ASP A 4 10.53 -7.52 -8.40
CA ASP A 4 10.14 -6.84 -7.17
C ASP A 4 9.01 -5.82 -7.41
N ILE A 5 9.03 -5.12 -8.54
CA ILE A 5 7.99 -4.13 -8.89
C ILE A 5 6.66 -4.82 -9.18
N VAL A 6 6.68 -5.96 -9.89
CA VAL A 6 5.46 -6.73 -10.18
C VAL A 6 4.85 -7.29 -8.89
N ALA A 7 5.66 -7.86 -8.00
CA ALA A 7 5.21 -8.33 -6.69
C ALA A 7 4.64 -7.19 -5.85
N THR A 8 5.34 -6.05 -5.79
CA THR A 8 4.89 -4.86 -5.05
C THR A 8 3.53 -4.34 -5.53
N LYS A 9 3.31 -4.30 -6.86
CA LYS A 9 2.01 -3.91 -7.43
C LYS A 9 0.90 -4.89 -7.08
N LYS A 10 1.19 -6.19 -7.11
CA LYS A 10 0.24 -7.24 -6.72
C LYS A 10 -0.20 -7.06 -5.27
N ASN A 11 0.78 -6.89 -4.37
CA ASN A 11 0.52 -6.72 -2.94
C ASN A 11 -0.28 -5.44 -2.66
N LEU A 12 0.01 -4.34 -3.37
CA LEU A 12 -0.79 -3.14 -3.23
C LEU A 12 -2.23 -3.33 -3.74
N THR A 13 -2.41 -4.04 -4.84
CA THR A 13 -3.74 -4.36 -5.38
C THR A 13 -4.54 -5.19 -4.39
N GLU A 14 -3.90 -6.18 -3.77
CA GLU A 14 -4.49 -7.02 -2.74
C GLU A 14 -4.93 -6.19 -1.53
N ILE A 15 -4.08 -5.30 -1.04
CA ILE A 15 -4.44 -4.40 0.07
C ILE A 15 -5.64 -3.50 -0.30
N LEU A 16 -5.66 -2.90 -1.49
CA LEU A 16 -6.70 -1.96 -1.92
C LEU A 16 -8.05 -2.63 -2.22
N THR A 17 -8.04 -3.91 -2.59
CA THR A 17 -9.25 -4.69 -2.90
C THR A 17 -9.73 -5.55 -1.74
N SER A 18 -8.97 -5.62 -0.66
CA SER A 18 -9.29 -6.44 0.49
C SER A 18 -10.49 -5.91 1.28
N LYS A 19 -11.34 -6.84 1.73
CA LYS A 19 -12.43 -6.57 2.68
C LYS A 19 -11.91 -6.35 4.09
N ASP A 20 -10.79 -6.98 4.45
CA ASP A 20 -10.11 -6.83 5.74
C ASP A 20 -8.65 -6.42 5.52
N VAL A 21 -8.47 -5.11 5.43
CA VAL A 21 -7.16 -4.48 5.23
C VAL A 21 -6.19 -4.85 6.35
N LYS A 22 -6.65 -4.99 7.61
CA LYS A 22 -5.74 -5.27 8.73
C LYS A 22 -5.20 -6.69 8.67
N ALA A 23 -6.07 -7.67 8.42
CA ALA A 23 -5.64 -9.05 8.24
C ALA A 23 -4.68 -9.20 7.05
N THR A 24 -4.97 -8.49 5.95
CA THR A 24 -4.12 -8.49 4.75
C THR A 24 -2.74 -7.87 5.02
N LEU A 25 -2.70 -6.76 5.75
CA LEU A 25 -1.43 -6.13 6.14
C LEU A 25 -0.61 -7.03 7.06
N LEU A 26 -1.24 -7.75 8.00
CA LEU A 26 -0.55 -8.71 8.87
C LEU A 26 0.03 -9.89 8.08
N ASP A 27 -0.73 -10.46 7.13
CA ASP A 27 -0.23 -11.53 6.25
C ASP A 27 1.00 -11.06 5.44
N LEU A 28 0.95 -9.84 4.90
CA LEU A 28 2.08 -9.27 4.17
C LEU A 28 3.29 -8.99 5.07
N VAL A 29 3.10 -8.68 6.35
CA VAL A 29 4.21 -8.59 7.32
C VAL A 29 4.81 -9.96 7.58
N GLU A 30 3.98 -10.98 7.83
CA GLU A 30 4.43 -12.36 8.07
C GLU A 30 5.23 -12.90 6.88
N ARG A 31 4.84 -12.52 5.66
CA ARG A 31 5.52 -12.89 4.41
C ARG A 31 6.72 -11.99 4.09
N ASN A 32 7.04 -11.00 4.93
CA ASN A 32 8.09 -9.99 4.73
C ASN A 32 7.95 -9.21 3.42
N GLU A 33 6.70 -9.05 2.99
CA GLU A 33 6.27 -8.41 1.76
C GLU A 33 5.76 -6.97 1.97
N LEU A 34 5.57 -6.57 3.24
CA LEU A 34 5.35 -5.18 3.63
C LEU A 34 6.70 -4.44 3.74
N ASN A 35 7.08 -3.70 2.70
CA ASN A 35 8.41 -3.13 2.57
C ASN A 35 8.40 -1.67 2.07
N ARG A 36 9.57 -1.04 2.07
CA ARG A 36 9.74 0.36 1.66
C ARG A 36 9.35 0.63 0.19
N PRO A 37 9.65 -0.24 -0.78
CA PRO A 37 9.13 -0.12 -2.15
C PRO A 37 7.59 -0.05 -2.23
N LEU A 38 6.88 -0.84 -1.43
CA LEU A 38 5.41 -0.79 -1.36
C LEU A 38 4.92 0.57 -0.86
N LEU A 39 5.58 1.13 0.16
CA LEU A 39 5.26 2.46 0.67
C LEU A 39 5.51 3.54 -0.39
N THR A 40 6.62 3.47 -1.12
CA THR A 40 6.91 4.43 -2.21
C THR A 40 5.84 4.40 -3.29
N LEU A 41 5.41 3.20 -3.71
CA LEU A 41 4.39 3.06 -4.75
C LEU A 41 3.01 3.54 -4.26
N LEU A 42 2.69 3.32 -2.98
CA LEU A 42 1.49 3.90 -2.35
C LEU A 42 1.54 5.43 -2.34
N ASP A 43 2.70 6.03 -2.01
CA ASP A 43 2.89 7.48 -2.00
C ASP A 43 2.74 8.09 -3.41
N GLU A 44 3.27 7.43 -4.44
CA GLU A 44 3.07 7.82 -5.85
C GLU A 44 1.60 7.78 -6.27
N ASN A 45 0.86 6.75 -5.83
CA ASN A 45 -0.57 6.63 -6.12
C ASN A 45 -1.40 7.71 -5.40
N ILE A 46 -1.06 8.06 -4.16
CA ILE A 46 -1.70 9.16 -3.42
C ILE A 46 -1.46 10.49 -4.15
N ALA A 47 -0.22 10.78 -4.54
CA ALA A 47 0.12 12.00 -5.27
C ALA A 47 -0.61 12.07 -6.63
N THR A 48 -0.71 10.94 -7.32
CA THR A 48 -1.46 10.84 -8.58
C THR A 48 -2.95 11.07 -8.35
N ALA A 49 -3.56 10.47 -7.33
CA ALA A 49 -4.98 10.68 -7.01
C ALA A 49 -5.28 12.15 -6.70
N HIS A 50 -4.39 12.85 -5.98
CA HIS A 50 -4.49 14.29 -5.76
C HIS A 50 -4.39 15.08 -7.08
N SER A 51 -3.45 14.75 -7.96
CA SER A 51 -3.25 15.46 -9.23
C SER A 51 -4.43 15.33 -10.20
N VAL A 52 -5.16 14.20 -10.14
CA VAL A 52 -6.37 13.95 -10.93
C VAL A 52 -7.68 14.25 -10.17
N ASN A 53 -7.62 14.98 -9.05
CA ASN A 53 -8.76 15.38 -8.20
C ASN A 53 -9.61 14.24 -7.63
N GLN A 54 -9.06 13.02 -7.49
CA GLN A 54 -9.72 11.88 -6.84
C GLN A 54 -9.56 11.93 -5.31
N LYS A 55 -10.18 12.94 -4.68
CA LYS A 55 -10.04 13.21 -3.23
C LYS A 55 -10.38 12.02 -2.34
N GLN A 56 -11.50 11.33 -2.62
CA GLN A 56 -11.91 10.17 -1.81
C GLN A 56 -10.92 9.01 -1.90
N ALA A 57 -10.34 8.77 -3.08
CA ALA A 57 -9.33 7.72 -3.26
C ALA A 57 -8.03 8.09 -2.54
N ALA A 58 -7.60 9.36 -2.64
CA ALA A 58 -6.43 9.86 -1.93
C ALA A 58 -6.59 9.73 -0.41
N GLU A 59 -7.73 10.17 0.16
CA GLU A 59 -8.01 10.05 1.60
C GLU A 59 -8.02 8.60 2.09
N TYR A 60 -8.58 7.68 1.30
CA TYR A 60 -8.55 6.26 1.63
C TYR A 60 -7.12 5.71 1.65
N MET A 61 -6.34 6.02 0.61
CA MET A 61 -4.94 5.60 0.51
C MET A 61 -4.04 6.24 1.58
N GLU A 62 -4.32 7.47 2.02
CA GLU A 62 -3.60 8.11 3.12
C GLU A 62 -3.88 7.42 4.47
N LYS A 63 -5.12 7.00 4.73
CA LYS A 63 -5.45 6.17 5.90
C LYS A 63 -4.73 4.83 5.85
N LEU A 64 -4.69 4.21 4.66
CA LEU A 64 -3.96 2.98 4.42
C LEU A 64 -2.47 3.14 4.71
N ARG A 65 -1.85 4.22 4.22
CA ARG A 65 -0.45 4.56 4.46
C ARG A 65 -0.15 4.66 5.95
N GLY A 66 -1.04 5.28 6.72
CA GLY A 66 -0.92 5.34 8.18
C GLY A 66 -0.96 3.96 8.86
N LEU A 67 -1.71 3.00 8.32
CA LEU A 67 -1.72 1.62 8.81
C LEU A 67 -0.44 0.87 8.40
N VAL A 68 -0.04 0.97 7.13
CA VAL A 68 1.19 0.37 6.61
C VAL A 68 2.39 0.80 7.46
N LEU A 69 2.50 2.09 7.79
CA LEU A 69 3.58 2.61 8.65
C LEU A 69 3.56 2.06 10.09
N LYS A 70 2.41 1.68 10.63
CA LYS A 70 2.33 1.06 11.97
C LYS A 70 2.83 -0.38 11.97
N TYR A 71 2.68 -1.07 10.84
CA TYR A 71 3.06 -2.47 10.68
C TYR A 71 4.47 -2.64 10.10
N LEU A 72 5.01 -1.61 9.45
CA LEU A 72 6.43 -1.50 9.11
C LEU A 72 7.22 -1.30 10.42
N THR A 73 7.57 -2.40 11.07
CA THR A 73 8.51 -2.41 12.18
C THR A 73 9.90 -2.03 11.67
N VAL A 74 10.51 -1.02 12.30
CA VAL A 74 11.88 -0.56 12.05
C VAL A 74 12.91 -1.60 12.47
#